data_AF-S4P4M0-F1
#
_entry.id   AF-S4P4M0-F1
#
_cell.length_a   1.000
_cell.length_b   1.000
_cell.length_c   1.000
_cell.angle_alpha   90.00
_cell.angle_beta   90.00
_cell.angle_gamma   90.00
#
_symmetry.space_group_name_H-M   'P 1'
#
loop_
_entity.id
_entity.type
_entity.pdbx_description
1 polymer ?
#
loop_
_entity_poly.entity_id
_entity_poly.type
_entity_poly.pdbx_seq_one_letter_code
_entity_poly.pdbx_strand_id
1 'polypeptide(L)'
;ASGRFGVTASYLAHADDLQIKMAQGAKPGEGGELPGYKVTEEIAKTRCSVPGVGLISPPPHHDIYSIEDLAELIYDLKCANPKA
;
A
#
# COMPACT_ATOMS: atom_id res chain seq x y z
N ALA A 1 0.83 1.32 -1.60
CA ALA A 1 1.16 2.47 -0.72
C ALA A 1 1.81 1.96 0.58
N SER A 2 2.45 2.83 1.36
CA SER A 2 3.37 2.48 2.48
C SER A 2 2.88 1.39 3.43
N GLY A 3 1.62 1.44 3.88
CA GLY A 3 1.07 0.44 4.81
C GLY A 3 0.82 -0.96 4.23
N ARG A 4 0.98 -1.16 2.91
CA ARG A 4 0.77 -2.43 2.18
C ARG A 4 -0.56 -3.16 2.49
N PHE A 5 -1.56 -2.46 3.04
CA PHE A 5 -2.85 -3.04 3.38
C PHE A 5 -3.50 -3.70 2.16
N GLY A 6 -3.86 -4.98 2.30
CA GLY A 6 -4.53 -5.76 1.25
C GLY A 6 -3.66 -6.14 0.06
N VAL A 7 -2.36 -5.85 0.08
CA VAL A 7 -1.44 -6.28 -0.99
C VAL A 7 -1.19 -7.78 -0.85
N THR A 8 -1.61 -8.54 -1.84
CA THR A 8 -1.45 -10.00 -1.91
C THR A 8 -1.01 -10.39 -3.32
N ALA A 9 -0.46 -11.60 -3.50
CA ALA A 9 -0.09 -12.10 -4.82
C ALA A 9 -1.29 -12.11 -5.78
N SER A 10 -2.48 -12.50 -5.29
CA SER A 10 -3.71 -12.47 -6.08
C SER A 10 -4.10 -11.04 -6.47
N TYR A 11 -4.04 -10.09 -5.55
CA TYR A 11 -4.31 -8.68 -5.84
C TYR A 11 -3.38 -8.13 -6.94
N LEU A 12 -2.08 -8.44 -6.86
CA LEU A 12 -1.10 -7.98 -7.84
C LEU A 12 -1.32 -8.62 -9.22
N ALA A 13 -1.57 -9.92 -9.28
CA ALA A 13 -1.71 -10.68 -10.52
C ALA A 13 -2.97 -10.36 -11.33
N HIS A 14 -4.00 -9.76 -10.70
CA HIS A 14 -5.27 -9.41 -11.35
C HIS A 14 -5.39 -7.92 -11.70
N ALA A 15 -4.34 -7.13 -11.53
CA ALA A 15 -4.33 -5.71 -11.88
C ALA A 15 -3.91 -5.51 -13.36
N ASP A 16 -4.50 -4.49 -14.00
CA ASP A 16 -4.09 -4.01 -15.33
C ASP A 16 -2.94 -2.98 -15.26
N ASP A 17 -2.76 -2.33 -14.10
CA ASP A 17 -1.70 -1.35 -13.81
C ASP A 17 -1.39 -1.36 -12.30
N LEU A 18 -0.14 -1.11 -11.93
CA LEU A 18 0.35 -1.11 -10.56
C LEU A 18 1.00 0.23 -10.18
N GLN A 19 0.28 1.02 -9.38
CA GLN A 19 0.78 2.33 -8.92
C GLN A 19 1.56 2.25 -7.60
N ILE A 20 2.83 2.67 -7.63
CA ILE A 20 3.60 2.99 -6.42
C ILE A 20 3.26 4.41 -5.96
N LYS A 21 2.34 4.52 -5.01
CA LYS A 21 1.97 5.81 -4.40
C LYS A 21 3.06 6.31 -3.45
N MET A 22 3.96 7.18 -3.90
CA MET A 22 5.01 7.79 -3.07
C MET A 22 4.48 8.83 -2.07
N ALA A 23 3.59 9.71 -2.52
CA ALA A 23 3.03 10.80 -1.70
C ALA A 23 1.63 11.20 -2.22
N GLN A 24 0.99 12.18 -1.56
CA GLN A 24 -0.26 12.80 -2.04
C GLN A 24 -0.25 14.31 -1.82
N GLY A 25 -0.90 15.08 -2.70
CA GLY A 25 -0.89 16.55 -2.65
C GLY A 25 -1.47 17.15 -1.37
N ALA A 26 -2.49 16.52 -0.77
CA ALA A 26 -3.11 17.04 0.46
C ALA A 26 -2.20 16.92 1.70
N LYS A 27 -1.27 15.96 1.71
CA LYS A 27 -0.31 15.75 2.80
C LYS A 27 0.94 15.02 2.29
N PRO A 28 1.91 15.74 1.69
CA PRO A 28 3.03 15.12 0.97
C PRO A 28 4.00 14.34 1.86
N GLY A 29 4.18 14.75 3.13
CA GLY A 29 5.13 14.15 4.06
C GLY A 29 4.55 13.10 5.01
N GLU A 30 3.31 12.65 4.78
CA GLU A 30 2.58 11.77 5.69
C GLU A 30 1.91 10.60 4.98
N GLY A 31 1.59 9.56 5.75
CA GLY A 31 0.86 8.40 5.28
C GLY A 31 -0.65 8.64 5.18
N GLY A 32 -1.36 7.65 4.63
CA GLY A 32 -2.82 7.63 4.64
C GLY A 32 -3.38 7.44 6.05
N GLU A 33 -4.55 8.00 6.30
CA GLU A 33 -5.27 7.84 7.56
C GLU A 33 -6.70 7.36 7.31
N LEU A 34 -7.13 6.37 8.07
CA LEU A 34 -8.51 5.92 8.14
C LEU A 34 -8.94 5.85 9.62
N PRO A 35 -9.84 6.75 10.07
CA PRO A 35 -10.33 6.74 11.45
C PRO A 35 -10.96 5.40 11.83
N GLY A 36 -10.75 4.94 13.07
CA GLY A 36 -11.15 3.61 13.52
C GLY A 36 -12.64 3.31 13.40
N TYR A 37 -13.51 4.30 13.64
CA TYR A 37 -14.95 4.14 13.48
C TYR A 37 -15.39 3.90 12.01
N LYS A 38 -14.52 4.18 11.03
CA LYS A 38 -14.73 3.82 9.62
C LYS A 38 -14.15 2.45 9.26
N VAL A 39 -13.43 1.79 10.16
CA VAL A 39 -12.82 0.48 9.94
C VAL A 39 -13.84 -0.59 10.34
N THR A 40 -14.78 -0.84 9.44
CA THR A 40 -15.79 -1.91 9.56
C THR A 40 -15.12 -3.29 9.55
N GLU A 41 -15.86 -4.34 9.91
CA GLU A 41 -15.36 -5.72 9.83
C GLU A 41 -14.90 -6.09 8.41
N GLU A 42 -15.63 -5.68 7.38
CA GLU A 42 -15.26 -5.91 5.99
C GLU A 42 -13.94 -5.19 5.64
N ILE A 43 -13.81 -3.92 6.01
CA ILE A 43 -12.58 -3.15 5.76
C ILE A 43 -11.39 -3.76 6.50
N ALA A 44 -11.59 -4.14 7.77
CA ALA A 44 -10.57 -4.79 8.58
C ALA A 44 -10.12 -6.11 7.96
N LYS A 45 -11.08 -6.93 7.49
CA LYS A 45 -10.79 -8.19 6.80
C LYS A 45 -9.99 -7.95 5.51
N THR A 46 -10.39 -6.99 4.67
CA THR A 46 -9.67 -6.66 3.44
C THR A 46 -8.24 -6.17 3.71
N ARG A 47 -8.04 -5.47 4.82
CA ARG A 47 -6.73 -4.87 5.18
C ARG A 47 -5.89 -5.73 6.11
N CYS A 48 -6.37 -6.93 6.48
CA CYS A 48 -5.75 -7.77 7.50
C CYS A 48 -5.46 -6.99 8.81
N SER A 49 -6.42 -6.16 9.23
CA SER A 49 -6.33 -5.30 10.41
C SER A 49 -7.42 -5.62 11.44
N VAL A 50 -7.44 -4.88 12.55
CA VAL A 50 -8.43 -5.05 13.62
C VAL A 50 -9.63 -4.12 13.39
N PRO A 51 -10.89 -4.62 13.45
CA PRO A 51 -12.08 -3.78 13.36
C PRO A 51 -12.09 -2.68 14.43
N GLY A 52 -12.55 -1.47 14.08
CA GLY A 52 -12.65 -0.34 15.00
C GLY A 52 -11.33 0.37 15.33
N VAL A 53 -10.16 -0.18 14.95
CA VAL A 53 -8.85 0.42 15.20
C VAL A 53 -8.46 1.34 14.05
N GLY A 54 -8.02 2.56 14.36
CA GLY A 54 -7.57 3.52 13.35
C GLY A 54 -6.34 3.02 12.59
N LEU A 55 -6.33 3.23 11.27
CA LEU A 55 -5.23 2.84 10.40
C LEU A 55 -4.47 4.08 9.95
N ILE A 56 -3.29 4.28 10.53
CA ILE A 56 -2.33 5.30 10.12
C ILE A 56 -1.19 4.57 9.42
N SER A 57 -1.03 4.80 8.13
CA SER A 57 0.10 4.23 7.38
C SER A 57 1.39 4.99 7.73
N PRO A 58 2.55 4.32 7.74
CA PRO A 58 3.83 5.02 7.85
C PRO A 58 4.00 6.08 6.75
N PRO A 59 4.69 7.19 7.00
CA PRO A 59 5.02 8.14 5.95
C PRO A 59 5.88 7.54 4.81
N PRO A 60 6.99 6.85 5.08
CA PRO A 60 7.76 6.22 4.02
C PRO A 60 7.23 4.82 3.68
N HIS A 61 7.58 4.35 2.49
CA HIS A 61 7.60 2.92 2.21
C HIS A 61 8.85 2.33 2.86
N HIS A 62 8.70 1.32 3.72
CA HIS A 62 9.85 0.77 4.47
C HIS A 62 10.81 -0.07 3.61
N ASP A 63 10.43 -0.31 2.37
CA ASP A 63 11.19 -0.95 1.29
C ASP A 63 11.68 0.07 0.25
N ILE A 64 11.60 1.39 0.54
CA ILE A 64 12.12 2.45 -0.35
C ILE A 64 12.80 3.53 0.48
N TYR A 65 14.12 3.44 0.65
CA TYR A 65 14.94 4.47 1.29
C TYR A 65 15.86 5.20 0.32
N SER A 66 16.04 4.66 -0.88
CA SER A 66 16.80 5.27 -1.96
C SER A 66 16.15 5.06 -3.34
N ILE A 67 16.78 5.59 -4.38
CA ILE A 67 16.30 5.40 -5.76
C ILE A 67 16.54 3.98 -6.26
N GLU A 68 17.57 3.31 -5.74
CA GLU A 68 17.88 1.91 -6.02
C GLU A 68 16.81 0.99 -5.44
N ASP A 69 16.35 1.26 -4.22
CA ASP A 69 15.26 0.51 -3.59
C ASP A 69 13.94 0.66 -4.37
N LEU A 70 13.67 1.86 -4.90
CA LEU A 70 12.52 2.06 -5.79
C LEU A 70 12.65 1.23 -7.07
N ALA A 71 13.86 1.13 -7.63
CA ALA A 71 14.11 0.30 -8.80
C ALA A 71 13.88 -1.19 -8.49
N GLU A 72 14.30 -1.65 -7.31
CA GLU A 72 14.05 -3.02 -6.84
C GLU A 72 12.54 -3.29 -6.70
N LEU A 73 11.78 -2.38 -6.07
CA LEU A 73 10.32 -2.55 -5.98
C LEU A 73 9.64 -2.56 -7.36
N ILE A 74 10.09 -1.73 -8.30
CA ILE A 74 9.58 -1.75 -9.68
C ILE A 74 9.87 -3.11 -10.34
N TYR A 75 11.06 -3.65 -10.12
CA TYR A 75 11.44 -4.97 -10.63
C TYR A 75 10.53 -6.06 -10.04
N ASP A 76 10.36 -6.08 -8.73
CA ASP A 76 9.51 -7.06 -8.03
C ASP A 76 8.07 -7.04 -8.52
N LEU A 77 7.49 -5.86 -8.73
CA LEU A 77 6.12 -5.73 -9.24
C LEU A 77 5.98 -6.26 -10.67
N LYS A 78 6.97 -6.01 -11.54
CA LYS A 78 7.00 -6.57 -12.90
C LYS A 78 7.19 -8.08 -12.92
N CYS A 79 7.96 -8.61 -11.97
CA CYS A 79 8.09 -10.06 -11.80
C CYS A 79 6.79 -10.69 -11.29
N ALA A 80 6.10 -10.02 -10.36
CA ALA A 80 4.85 -10.49 -9.79
C ALA A 80 3.68 -10.44 -10.79
N ASN A 81 3.63 -9.41 -11.64
CA ASN A 81 2.66 -9.31 -12.73
C ASN A 81 3.33 -8.73 -14.00
N PRO A 82 3.77 -9.58 -14.93
CA PRO A 82 4.40 -9.14 -16.18
C PRO A 82 3.47 -8.45 -17.18
N LYS A 83 2.15 -8.40 -16.90
CA LYS A 83 1.14 -7.84 -17.79
C LYS A 83 0.60 -6.47 -17.35
N ALA A 84 0.88 -6.08 -16.10
CA ALA A 84 0.55 -4.77 -15.57
C ALA A 84 1.58 -3.71 -15.97
#